data_AF-A0A8H8CH08-F1
#
_entry.id   AF-A0A8H8CH08-F1
#
_cell.length_a   1.000
_cell.length_b   1.000
_cell.length_c   1.000
_cell.angle_alpha   90.00
_cell.angle_beta   90.00
_cell.angle_gamma   90.00
#
_symmetry.space_group_name_H-M   'P 1'
#
loop_
_entity.id
_entity.type
_entity.pdbx_description
1 polymer ?
#
loop_
_entity_poly.entity_id
_entity_poly.type
_entity_poly.pdbx_seq_one_letter_code
_entity_poly.pdbx_strand_id
1 'polypeptide(L)'
;MLLLYAKFNPLSIDRGPFDGHVGGGMIMKELTSPWTHWFDTNRDDFVNSLGSTKDQPSKCDPNDALNDVLFSGPNGPPLSLVRRAEDLEPIVELSVSKWYDARFAHDFLDANLKPLSKTTAVRDWVGHILLSRSMNIAASATSTPEVKQQANINGVPATLFFNSNAMQRLLPDAGPSQAYTIVNEVYVQAVNSLGLSLYYADYSTKPPTQRITVQGSEGPFAFPIIESGVEDYQAMLMVDFYNPIYSARREGLMQYVPHDATLKADGKIYDVLDQFLTNLHASPASKEPESAEFELLELLATPDASYAKEFTARVNTYLKKVEERMNSEVAIKISAVEEYMALADGRRRLYRGRENEKESSGLNEFLLTLPMADKTLPLTRMMEDGTVTVMSPEEIEFSARRIGKGNML
;
A
#
# COMPACT_ATOMS: atom_id res chain seq x y z
N MET A 1 -26.73 -7.07 -1.57
CA MET A 1 -27.48 -5.81 -1.30
C MET A 1 -26.90 -5.02 -0.12
N LEU A 2 -26.28 -5.64 0.91
CA LEU A 2 -25.55 -4.89 1.96
C LEU A 2 -24.12 -4.45 1.58
N LEU A 3 -23.45 -5.15 0.64
CA LEU A 3 -22.22 -4.69 -0.02
C LEU A 3 -22.38 -3.38 -0.81
N LEU A 4 -23.61 -2.90 -1.02
CA LEU A 4 -23.92 -1.59 -1.61
C LEU A 4 -24.04 -0.47 -0.56
N TYR A 5 -24.25 -0.80 0.72
CA TYR A 5 -24.49 0.19 1.78
C TYR A 5 -23.19 0.72 2.40
N ALA A 6 -22.15 -0.12 2.55
CA ALA A 6 -20.80 0.33 2.88
C ALA A 6 -20.08 0.99 1.68
N LYS A 7 -20.54 0.69 0.46
CA LYS A 7 -19.93 1.05 -0.84
C LYS A 7 -19.82 2.56 -1.11
N PHE A 8 -20.60 3.36 -0.39
CA PHE A 8 -20.74 4.81 -0.59
C PHE A 8 -20.71 5.59 0.72
N ASN A 9 -20.17 5.04 1.82
CA ASN A 9 -20.13 5.79 3.07
C ASN A 9 -18.91 6.73 3.11
N PRO A 10 -19.05 8.05 2.90
CA PRO A 10 -17.94 8.99 3.07
C PRO A 10 -17.37 8.99 4.51
N LEU A 11 -18.05 8.39 5.49
CA LEU A 11 -17.55 8.24 6.86
C LEU A 11 -16.46 7.16 7.01
N SER A 12 -16.29 6.25 6.05
CA SER A 12 -15.22 5.22 6.11
C SER A 12 -13.95 5.61 5.35
N ILE A 13 -14.02 6.62 4.48
CA ILE A 13 -12.88 7.14 3.71
C ILE A 13 -11.90 7.83 4.67
N ASP A 14 -10.64 7.41 4.64
CA ASP A 14 -9.54 7.95 5.45
C ASP A 14 -9.80 7.90 6.99
N ARG A 15 -10.78 7.09 7.46
CA ARG A 15 -11.35 7.19 8.81
C ARG A 15 -11.81 5.89 9.47
N GLY A 16 -11.57 4.72 8.88
CA GLY A 16 -12.15 3.46 9.36
C GLY A 16 -11.20 2.27 9.35
N PRO A 17 -11.62 1.11 9.92
CA PRO A 17 -10.78 -0.08 10.05
C PRO A 17 -10.43 -0.76 8.71
N PHE A 18 -10.92 -0.19 7.63
CA PHE A 18 -10.75 -0.63 6.27
C PHE A 18 -10.08 0.46 5.41
N ASP A 19 -9.54 1.51 6.04
CA ASP A 19 -8.70 2.50 5.38
C ASP A 19 -7.42 1.80 4.88
N GLY A 20 -7.19 1.82 3.57
CA GLY A 20 -6.24 0.93 2.89
C GLY A 20 -6.89 -0.25 2.12
N HIS A 21 -8.17 -0.57 2.34
CA HIS A 21 -8.91 -1.50 1.48
C HIS A 21 -9.89 -0.71 0.60
N VAL A 22 -10.01 -1.10 -0.68
CA VAL A 22 -10.93 -0.44 -1.62
C VAL A 22 -12.36 -0.54 -1.08
N GLY A 23 -12.87 0.54 -0.48
CA GLY A 23 -14.28 0.68 -0.15
C GLY A 23 -14.76 0.03 1.16
N GLY A 24 -13.91 -0.15 2.16
CA GLY A 24 -14.45 -0.53 3.47
C GLY A 24 -14.71 -2.02 3.69
N GLY A 25 -14.31 -2.89 2.75
CA GLY A 25 -14.61 -4.32 2.77
C GLY A 25 -13.42 -5.19 3.14
N MET A 26 -13.69 -6.42 3.59
CA MET A 26 -12.68 -7.47 3.70
C MET A 26 -12.10 -7.72 2.30
N ILE A 27 -10.87 -7.27 2.06
CA ILE A 27 -10.13 -7.59 0.84
C ILE A 27 -8.82 -8.23 1.27
N MET A 28 -8.40 -9.23 0.50
CA MET A 28 -7.26 -10.12 0.73
C MET A 28 -6.03 -9.51 1.42
N LYS A 29 -5.45 -10.29 2.34
CA LYS A 29 -4.20 -10.00 3.07
C LYS A 29 -2.99 -9.81 2.15
N GLU A 30 -2.94 -10.62 1.10
CA GLU A 30 -1.96 -10.58 0.00
C GLU A 30 -2.76 -10.72 -1.28
N LEU A 31 -2.89 -9.66 -2.08
CA LEU A 31 -3.56 -9.72 -3.38
C LEU A 31 -2.66 -10.37 -4.43
N THR A 32 -1.35 -10.13 -4.33
CA THR A 32 -0.35 -10.60 -5.29
C THR A 32 0.52 -11.71 -4.69
N SER A 33 1.00 -12.61 -5.54
CA SER A 33 2.02 -13.63 -5.23
C SER A 33 3.16 -13.04 -4.37
N PRO A 34 3.68 -13.77 -3.35
CA PRO A 34 3.62 -15.22 -3.16
C PRO A 34 2.52 -15.80 -2.25
N TRP A 35 1.61 -14.98 -1.70
CA TRP A 35 0.51 -15.44 -0.81
C TRP A 35 0.98 -16.28 0.39
N THR A 36 2.13 -15.94 0.95
CA THR A 36 2.82 -16.72 2.00
C THR A 36 2.03 -16.87 3.30
N HIS A 37 1.06 -15.99 3.56
CA HIS A 37 0.19 -16.03 4.74
C HIS A 37 -1.17 -16.69 4.45
N TRP A 38 -1.37 -17.20 3.23
CA TRP A 38 -2.49 -18.06 2.90
C TRP A 38 -2.06 -19.48 3.20
N PHE A 39 -2.51 -20.03 4.33
CA PHE A 39 -2.33 -21.44 4.64
C PHE A 39 -2.97 -22.29 3.52
N ASP A 40 -2.17 -22.72 2.55
CA ASP A 40 -1.84 -24.13 2.31
C ASP A 40 -0.85 -24.24 1.12
N THR A 41 0.38 -24.69 1.38
CA THR A 41 1.33 -25.11 0.33
C THR A 41 0.89 -26.41 -0.36
N ASN A 42 -0.19 -27.05 0.09
CA ASN A 42 -0.90 -28.10 -0.62
C ASN A 42 -2.25 -27.59 -1.16
N ARG A 43 -2.31 -27.50 -2.48
CA ARG A 43 -3.50 -27.28 -3.30
C ARG A 43 -4.69 -28.11 -2.79
N ASP A 44 -5.77 -27.44 -2.37
CA ASP A 44 -7.20 -27.80 -2.58
C ASP A 44 -8.15 -27.32 -1.47
N ASP A 45 -7.67 -26.66 -0.41
CA ASP A 45 -8.49 -26.48 0.80
C ASP A 45 -8.65 -25.04 1.32
N PHE A 46 -8.66 -24.07 0.41
CA PHE A 46 -9.00 -22.69 0.73
C PHE A 46 -10.29 -22.56 1.57
N VAL A 47 -11.25 -23.46 1.32
CA VAL A 47 -12.53 -23.52 2.06
C VAL A 47 -12.33 -23.88 3.54
N ASN A 48 -11.39 -24.77 3.89
CA ASN A 48 -11.13 -25.07 5.30
C ASN A 48 -10.30 -23.98 6.01
N SER A 49 -9.53 -23.19 5.27
CA SER A 49 -8.84 -21.99 5.79
C SER A 49 -9.79 -20.84 6.15
N LEU A 50 -11.05 -20.87 5.68
CA LEU A 50 -12.11 -19.93 6.08
C LEU A 50 -12.75 -20.27 7.45
N GLY A 51 -12.25 -21.31 8.13
CA GLY A 51 -12.76 -21.79 9.41
C GLY A 51 -14.03 -22.62 9.27
N SER A 52 -14.27 -23.51 10.23
CA SER A 52 -15.53 -24.23 10.29
C SER A 52 -16.66 -23.27 10.65
N THR A 53 -17.87 -23.48 10.12
CA THR A 53 -19.08 -22.70 10.48
C THR A 53 -19.43 -22.76 11.97
N LYS A 54 -18.75 -23.61 12.77
CA LYS A 54 -18.89 -23.69 14.23
C LYS A 54 -18.04 -22.67 14.99
N ASP A 55 -16.97 -22.17 14.39
CA ASP A 55 -16.06 -21.17 14.99
C ASP A 55 -16.36 -19.75 14.48
N GLN A 56 -17.25 -19.63 13.49
CA GLN A 56 -17.84 -18.35 13.12
C GLN A 56 -18.76 -17.87 14.26
N PRO A 57 -18.74 -16.58 14.63
CA PRO A 57 -19.46 -16.07 15.79
C PRO A 57 -20.95 -16.33 15.66
N SER A 58 -21.39 -17.44 16.24
CA SER A 58 -22.79 -17.81 16.23
C SER A 58 -23.58 -16.76 17.02
N LYS A 59 -24.58 -16.16 16.38
CA LYS A 59 -25.79 -15.56 16.99
C LYS A 59 -25.78 -14.11 17.47
N CYS A 60 -24.89 -13.22 17.02
CA CYS A 60 -24.93 -11.81 17.46
C CYS A 60 -24.85 -10.73 16.38
N ASP A 61 -25.29 -10.95 15.13
CA ASP A 61 -25.61 -9.79 14.28
C ASP A 61 -26.73 -10.07 13.26
N PRO A 62 -27.91 -9.42 13.35
CA PRO A 62 -28.92 -9.45 12.30
C PRO A 62 -28.50 -8.79 10.97
N ASN A 63 -27.27 -8.25 10.88
CA ASN A 63 -26.67 -7.73 9.64
C ASN A 63 -25.88 -8.78 8.82
N ASP A 64 -26.10 -10.08 9.05
CA ASP A 64 -25.46 -11.24 8.40
C ASP A 64 -25.70 -11.36 6.87
N ALA A 65 -26.25 -10.32 6.24
CA ALA A 65 -26.39 -10.20 4.80
C ALA A 65 -25.06 -10.12 4.05
N LEU A 66 -23.93 -9.90 4.74
CA LEU A 66 -22.60 -9.93 4.13
C LEU A 66 -22.18 -11.38 3.84
N ASN A 67 -22.42 -12.30 4.79
CA ASN A 67 -22.14 -13.73 4.61
C ASN A 67 -23.05 -14.32 3.54
N ASP A 68 -24.34 -13.98 3.55
CA ASP A 68 -25.23 -14.44 2.48
C ASP A 68 -24.82 -13.85 1.12
N VAL A 69 -24.49 -12.57 0.98
CA VAL A 69 -24.15 -12.03 -0.36
C VAL A 69 -22.79 -12.53 -0.89
N LEU A 70 -21.83 -12.84 -0.02
CA LEU A 70 -20.50 -13.35 -0.40
C LEU A 70 -20.47 -14.88 -0.57
N PHE A 71 -21.29 -15.61 0.19
CA PHE A 71 -21.31 -17.08 0.28
C PHE A 71 -22.64 -17.74 -0.13
N SER A 72 -23.68 -16.98 -0.53
CA SER A 72 -24.97 -17.50 -1.01
C SER A 72 -25.70 -16.55 -2.00
N GLY A 73 -25.68 -16.87 -3.30
CA GLY A 73 -26.38 -16.10 -4.34
C GLY A 73 -27.11 -16.99 -5.35
N PRO A 74 -28.17 -16.50 -6.03
CA PRO A 74 -28.95 -17.29 -6.99
C PRO A 74 -28.16 -17.76 -8.22
N ASN A 75 -26.95 -17.20 -8.44
CA ASN A 75 -26.01 -17.58 -9.50
C ASN A 75 -24.75 -18.30 -8.95
N GLY A 76 -24.77 -18.75 -7.70
CA GLY A 76 -23.59 -19.26 -7.00
C GLY A 76 -22.79 -18.13 -6.31
N PRO A 77 -22.12 -18.40 -5.19
CA PRO A 77 -21.32 -17.40 -4.48
C PRO A 77 -20.04 -17.00 -5.23
N PRO A 78 -19.66 -15.71 -5.28
CA PRO A 78 -18.39 -15.27 -5.87
C PRO A 78 -17.18 -15.93 -5.22
N LEU A 79 -17.22 -16.15 -3.90
CA LEU A 79 -16.09 -16.72 -3.15
C LEU A 79 -16.13 -18.25 -3.00
N SER A 80 -17.26 -18.92 -3.25
CA SER A 80 -17.35 -20.39 -3.11
C SER A 80 -16.69 -21.16 -4.25
N LEU A 81 -16.33 -20.46 -5.34
CA LEU A 81 -15.62 -21.03 -6.48
C LEU A 81 -14.10 -20.87 -6.35
N VAL A 82 -13.65 -20.09 -5.36
CA VAL A 82 -12.23 -19.89 -5.06
C VAL A 82 -11.71 -21.20 -4.46
N ARG A 83 -10.81 -21.87 -5.18
CA ARG A 83 -10.15 -23.08 -4.67
C ARG A 83 -8.72 -22.81 -4.24
N ARG A 84 -8.12 -21.72 -4.75
CA ARG A 84 -6.74 -21.31 -4.51
C ARG A 84 -6.64 -19.78 -4.51
N ALA A 85 -5.56 -19.23 -3.94
CA ALA A 85 -5.33 -17.78 -3.87
C ALA A 85 -5.24 -17.13 -5.27
N GLU A 86 -4.67 -17.84 -6.25
CA GLU A 86 -4.60 -17.42 -7.65
C GLU A 86 -6.00 -17.19 -8.27
N ASP A 87 -7.00 -17.92 -7.80
CA ASP A 87 -8.37 -17.82 -8.32
C ASP A 87 -9.10 -16.62 -7.69
N LEU A 88 -8.64 -16.14 -6.53
CA LEU A 88 -9.24 -15.02 -5.80
C LEU A 88 -8.73 -13.66 -6.28
N GLU A 89 -7.45 -13.56 -6.66
CA GLU A 89 -6.86 -12.30 -7.15
C GLU A 89 -7.68 -11.68 -8.29
N PRO A 90 -7.99 -12.39 -9.40
CA PRO A 90 -8.80 -11.82 -10.48
C PRO A 90 -10.23 -11.43 -10.05
N ILE A 91 -10.80 -12.13 -9.06
CA ILE A 91 -12.14 -11.82 -8.53
C ILE A 91 -12.12 -10.51 -7.74
N VAL A 92 -11.08 -10.32 -6.92
CA VAL A 92 -10.86 -9.09 -6.16
C VAL A 92 -10.57 -7.94 -7.09
N GLU A 93 -9.65 -8.10 -8.06
CA GLU A 93 -9.35 -7.06 -9.05
C GLU A 93 -10.61 -6.63 -9.83
N LEU A 94 -11.42 -7.60 -10.29
CA LEU A 94 -12.68 -7.31 -10.96
C LEU A 94 -13.68 -6.58 -10.05
N SER A 95 -13.73 -6.95 -8.77
CA SER A 95 -14.62 -6.32 -7.78
C SER A 95 -14.20 -4.88 -7.49
N VAL A 96 -12.88 -4.63 -7.40
CA VAL A 96 -12.28 -3.30 -7.28
C VAL A 96 -12.60 -2.45 -8.50
N SER A 97 -12.38 -2.98 -9.71
CA SER A 97 -12.72 -2.30 -10.97
C SER A 97 -14.20 -1.92 -11.03
N LYS A 98 -15.12 -2.85 -10.74
CA LYS A 98 -16.57 -2.57 -10.69
C LYS A 98 -16.95 -1.58 -9.60
N TRP A 99 -16.18 -1.46 -8.52
CA TRP A 99 -16.38 -0.44 -7.51
C TRP A 99 -16.02 0.94 -8.06
N TYR A 100 -14.87 1.08 -8.72
CA TYR A 100 -14.48 2.32 -9.39
C TYR A 100 -15.48 2.73 -10.47
N ASP A 101 -15.95 1.81 -11.32
CA ASP A 101 -16.95 2.11 -12.36
C ASP A 101 -18.25 2.65 -11.76
N ALA A 102 -18.77 1.99 -10.71
CA ALA A 102 -20.00 2.40 -10.05
C ALA A 102 -19.86 3.77 -9.37
N ARG A 103 -18.69 4.02 -8.75
CA ARG A 103 -18.40 5.32 -8.13
C ARG A 103 -18.23 6.41 -9.19
N PHE A 104 -17.57 6.11 -10.30
CA PHE A 104 -17.42 7.06 -11.39
C PHE A 104 -18.79 7.47 -11.94
N ALA A 105 -19.67 6.49 -12.18
CA ALA A 105 -21.03 6.76 -12.61
C ALA A 105 -21.80 7.64 -11.62
N HIS A 106 -21.64 7.41 -10.31
CA HIS A 106 -22.26 8.24 -9.28
C HIS A 106 -21.69 9.67 -9.24
N ASP A 107 -20.36 9.81 -9.31
CA ASP A 107 -19.66 11.07 -9.05
C ASP A 107 -19.59 11.99 -10.28
N PHE A 108 -19.73 11.44 -11.49
CA PHE A 108 -19.52 12.16 -12.74
C PHE A 108 -20.66 12.06 -13.74
N LEU A 109 -21.65 11.18 -13.56
CA LEU A 109 -22.75 11.01 -14.51
C LEU A 109 -24.12 11.34 -13.89
N ASP A 110 -25.05 11.78 -14.74
CA ASP A 110 -26.46 11.96 -14.39
C ASP A 110 -27.25 10.64 -14.47
N ALA A 111 -28.54 10.68 -14.16
CA ALA A 111 -29.43 9.51 -14.24
C ALA A 111 -29.57 8.91 -15.65
N ASN A 112 -29.16 9.63 -16.70
CA ASN A 112 -29.15 9.19 -18.09
C ASN A 112 -27.74 8.78 -18.57
N LEU A 113 -26.78 8.61 -17.65
CA LEU A 113 -25.38 8.30 -17.93
C LEU A 113 -24.67 9.38 -18.76
N LYS A 114 -25.10 10.65 -18.64
CA LYS A 114 -24.42 11.79 -19.27
C LYS A 114 -23.49 12.48 -18.28
N PRO A 115 -22.33 13.01 -18.70
CA PRO A 115 -21.45 13.77 -17.83
C PRO A 115 -22.17 14.92 -17.13
N LEU A 116 -21.97 15.05 -15.82
CA LEU A 116 -22.44 16.18 -15.04
C LEU A 116 -21.72 17.46 -15.50
N SER A 117 -22.43 18.59 -15.48
CA SER A 117 -21.80 19.89 -15.79
C SER A 117 -20.81 20.33 -14.70
N LYS A 118 -20.96 19.81 -13.48
CA LYS A 118 -20.12 20.09 -12.33
C LYS A 118 -20.02 18.87 -11.42
N THR A 119 -18.85 18.67 -10.80
CA THR A 119 -18.62 17.63 -9.80
C THR A 119 -17.81 18.17 -8.62
N THR A 120 -18.01 17.60 -7.42
CA THR A 120 -17.26 17.89 -6.20
C THR A 120 -16.39 16.71 -5.74
N ALA A 121 -16.37 15.62 -6.51
CA ALA A 121 -15.63 14.40 -6.13
C ALA A 121 -14.13 14.47 -6.48
N VAL A 122 -13.66 15.57 -7.08
CA VAL A 122 -12.32 15.71 -7.65
C VAL A 122 -11.22 15.34 -6.64
N ARG A 123 -11.28 15.91 -5.44
CA ARG A 123 -10.29 15.64 -4.39
C ARG A 123 -10.27 14.17 -3.99
N ASP A 124 -11.40 13.49 -4.02
CA ASP A 124 -11.43 12.08 -3.67
C ASP A 124 -10.76 11.19 -4.73
N TRP A 125 -10.99 11.51 -6.00
CA TRP A 125 -10.41 10.77 -7.11
C TRP A 125 -8.91 11.01 -7.24
N VAL A 126 -8.45 12.25 -7.10
CA VAL A 126 -7.01 12.56 -7.07
C VAL A 126 -6.35 11.98 -5.81
N GLY A 127 -7.08 11.90 -4.70
CA GLY A 127 -6.62 11.26 -3.47
C GLY A 127 -6.23 9.80 -3.66
N HIS A 128 -6.87 9.05 -4.57
CA HIS A 128 -6.47 7.66 -4.86
C HIS A 128 -5.07 7.54 -5.46
N ILE A 129 -4.55 8.62 -6.07
CA ILE A 129 -3.21 8.68 -6.66
C ILE A 129 -2.20 9.22 -5.65
N LEU A 130 -2.55 10.31 -4.95
CA LEU A 130 -1.62 11.06 -4.09
C LEU A 130 -1.55 10.56 -2.64
N LEU A 131 -2.60 9.93 -2.09
CA LEU A 131 -2.72 9.65 -0.64
C LEU A 131 -2.49 8.18 -0.25
N SER A 132 -2.08 7.31 -1.19
CA SER A 132 -1.86 5.88 -0.93
C SER A 132 -3.07 5.19 -0.26
N ARG A 133 -4.30 5.51 -0.72
CA ARG A 133 -5.58 5.13 -0.08
C ARG A 133 -5.90 3.64 -0.11
N SER A 134 -5.19 2.87 -0.93
CA SER A 134 -5.35 1.42 -1.01
C SER A 134 -3.99 0.79 -0.83
N MET A 135 -3.83 -0.01 0.23
CA MET A 135 -2.62 -0.75 0.51
C MET A 135 -2.90 -2.24 0.71
N ASN A 136 -2.08 -3.09 0.09
CA ASN A 136 -2.03 -4.53 0.34
C ASN A 136 -0.75 -4.91 1.11
N ILE A 137 -0.47 -6.17 1.40
CA ILE A 137 0.84 -6.63 1.92
C ILE A 137 1.53 -7.45 0.83
N ALA A 138 2.83 -7.21 0.63
CA ALA A 138 3.71 -8.10 -0.12
C ALA A 138 4.76 -8.67 0.81
N ALA A 139 5.11 -9.95 0.63
CA ALA A 139 6.14 -10.65 1.39
C ALA A 139 7.07 -11.42 0.44
N SER A 140 8.28 -11.76 0.90
CA SER A 140 9.16 -12.64 0.11
C SER A 140 8.68 -14.10 0.16
N ALA A 141 9.02 -14.86 -0.89
CA ALA A 141 8.53 -16.22 -1.10
C ALA A 141 9.13 -17.28 -0.15
N THR A 142 10.15 -16.93 0.64
CA THR A 142 10.82 -17.86 1.57
C THR A 142 10.23 -17.71 2.97
N SER A 143 9.70 -18.75 3.62
CA SER A 143 9.26 -18.62 5.02
C SER A 143 10.46 -18.57 5.99
N THR A 144 10.34 -17.99 7.18
CA THR A 144 11.52 -17.90 8.10
C THR A 144 12.06 -19.23 8.60
N PRO A 145 11.24 -20.27 8.83
CA PRO A 145 11.76 -21.62 9.05
C PRO A 145 12.64 -22.12 7.88
N GLU A 146 12.30 -21.75 6.63
CA GLU A 146 13.07 -22.08 5.43
C GLU A 146 14.29 -21.18 5.23
N VAL A 147 14.27 -19.94 5.74
CA VAL A 147 15.43 -19.03 5.69
C VAL A 147 16.65 -19.74 6.26
N LYS A 148 16.54 -20.46 7.40
CA LYS A 148 17.66 -21.20 8.00
C LYS A 148 18.22 -22.34 7.13
N GLN A 149 17.50 -22.76 6.09
CA GLN A 149 17.85 -23.88 5.22
C GLN A 149 18.30 -23.43 3.83
N GLN A 150 18.18 -22.14 3.50
CA GLN A 150 18.53 -21.59 2.19
C GLN A 150 19.79 -20.71 2.28
N ALA A 151 20.59 -20.67 1.21
CA ALA A 151 21.75 -19.78 1.13
C ALA A 151 21.34 -18.31 0.89
N ASN A 152 20.20 -18.10 0.21
CA ASN A 152 19.68 -16.78 -0.12
C ASN A 152 18.18 -16.71 0.17
N ILE A 153 17.73 -15.54 0.57
CA ILE A 153 16.33 -15.13 0.56
C ILE A 153 16.04 -14.62 -0.85
N ASN A 154 15.16 -15.31 -1.54
CA ASN A 154 14.79 -14.97 -2.91
C ASN A 154 13.49 -14.17 -2.94
N GLY A 155 13.37 -13.28 -3.92
CA GLY A 155 12.12 -12.57 -4.18
C GLY A 155 11.81 -11.51 -3.13
N VAL A 156 12.79 -10.67 -2.77
CA VAL A 156 12.48 -9.44 -2.01
C VAL A 156 11.54 -8.60 -2.88
N PRO A 157 10.31 -8.27 -2.42
CA PRO A 157 9.33 -7.65 -3.29
C PRO A 157 9.82 -6.29 -3.78
N ALA A 158 9.80 -6.09 -5.10
CA ALA A 158 10.21 -4.84 -5.73
C ALA A 158 9.40 -3.64 -5.21
N THR A 159 8.17 -3.90 -4.75
CA THR A 159 7.28 -2.88 -4.18
C THR A 159 7.82 -2.21 -2.91
N LEU A 160 8.88 -2.76 -2.30
CA LEU A 160 9.57 -2.12 -1.18
C LEU A 160 10.26 -0.85 -1.64
N PHE A 161 10.75 -0.84 -2.89
CA PHE A 161 11.57 0.23 -3.40
C PHE A 161 10.79 1.25 -4.21
N PHE A 162 9.66 0.87 -4.81
CA PHE A 162 8.79 1.76 -5.59
C PHE A 162 7.42 1.11 -5.76
N ASN A 163 6.39 1.82 -6.25
CA ASN A 163 5.08 1.19 -6.50
C ASN A 163 5.10 0.36 -7.79
N SER A 164 5.65 -0.86 -7.77
CA SER A 164 5.77 -1.68 -8.98
C SER A 164 4.43 -2.01 -9.62
N ASN A 165 3.36 -2.21 -8.84
CA ASN A 165 2.03 -2.55 -9.35
C ASN A 165 1.46 -1.43 -10.22
N ALA A 166 1.57 -0.17 -9.78
CA ALA A 166 1.15 0.98 -10.59
C ALA A 166 2.14 1.27 -11.72
N MET A 167 3.43 1.28 -11.40
CA MET A 167 4.46 1.76 -12.30
C MET A 167 4.69 0.83 -13.47
N GLN A 168 4.61 -0.50 -13.31
CA GLN A 168 4.75 -1.45 -14.41
C GLN A 168 3.55 -1.48 -15.35
N ARG A 169 2.35 -1.13 -14.86
CA ARG A 169 1.18 -0.94 -15.74
C ARG A 169 1.35 0.27 -16.65
N LEU A 170 1.92 1.35 -16.11
CA LEU A 170 2.11 2.62 -16.83
C LEU A 170 3.40 2.68 -17.65
N LEU A 171 4.45 2.01 -17.17
CA LEU A 171 5.79 1.93 -17.72
C LEU A 171 6.23 0.45 -17.73
N PRO A 172 5.78 -0.36 -18.72
CA PRO A 172 6.01 -1.81 -18.73
C PRO A 172 7.49 -2.22 -18.69
N ASP A 173 8.37 -1.35 -19.19
CA ASP A 173 9.82 -1.56 -19.22
C ASP A 173 10.53 -1.08 -17.93
N ALA A 174 9.79 -0.53 -16.95
CA ALA A 174 10.31 -0.06 -15.68
C ALA A 174 10.29 -1.18 -14.63
N GLY A 175 11.46 -1.60 -14.16
CA GLY A 175 11.55 -2.68 -13.17
C GLY A 175 12.96 -3.17 -12.94
N PRO A 176 13.16 -3.98 -11.90
CA PRO A 176 14.47 -4.57 -11.65
C PRO A 176 14.79 -5.57 -12.77
N SER A 177 16.06 -5.63 -13.18
CA SER A 177 16.54 -6.54 -14.22
C SER A 177 16.39 -8.02 -13.83
N GLN A 178 16.38 -8.29 -12.52
CA GLN A 178 16.24 -9.60 -11.90
C GLN A 178 15.56 -9.45 -10.53
N ALA A 179 14.99 -10.54 -10.02
CA ALA A 179 14.46 -10.56 -8.66
C ALA A 179 15.57 -10.25 -7.64
N TYR A 180 15.25 -9.41 -6.67
CA TYR A 180 16.19 -9.07 -5.62
C TYR A 180 16.42 -10.25 -4.68
N THR A 181 17.70 -10.50 -4.36
CA THR A 181 18.13 -11.59 -3.49
C THR A 181 19.01 -11.06 -2.37
N ILE A 182 18.84 -11.62 -1.17
CA ILE A 182 19.66 -11.28 -0.01
C ILE A 182 20.32 -12.56 0.50
N VAL A 183 21.63 -12.49 0.72
CA VAL A 183 22.39 -13.58 1.34
C VAL A 183 21.84 -13.81 2.75
N ASN A 184 21.53 -15.07 3.08
CA ASN A 184 20.87 -15.42 4.32
C ASN A 184 21.64 -14.93 5.56
N GLU A 185 22.95 -15.14 5.60
CA GLU A 185 23.78 -14.70 6.72
C GLU A 185 23.68 -13.19 6.96
N VAL A 186 23.61 -12.41 5.88
CA VAL A 186 23.43 -10.95 5.94
C VAL A 186 22.05 -10.60 6.51
N TYR A 187 21.00 -11.26 6.05
CA TYR A 187 19.65 -11.05 6.58
C TYR A 187 19.55 -11.39 8.07
N VAL A 188 20.03 -12.56 8.48
CA VAL A 188 19.99 -13.00 9.88
C VAL A 188 20.77 -12.04 10.76
N GLN A 189 21.92 -11.55 10.29
CA GLN A 189 22.68 -10.53 11.00
C GLN A 189 21.88 -9.23 11.17
N ALA A 190 21.25 -8.74 10.10
CA ALA A 190 20.43 -7.53 10.16
C ALA A 190 19.21 -7.68 11.09
N VAL A 191 18.51 -8.82 11.02
CA VAL A 191 17.42 -9.17 11.95
C VAL A 191 17.87 -9.11 13.39
N ASN A 192 19.02 -9.72 13.71
CA ASN A 192 19.55 -9.74 15.07
C ASN A 192 20.01 -8.35 15.54
N SER A 193 20.66 -7.58 14.66
CA SER A 193 21.15 -6.22 14.94
C SER A 193 20.02 -5.23 15.22
N LEU A 194 18.92 -5.38 14.49
CA LEU A 194 17.72 -4.56 14.64
C LEU A 194 16.75 -5.10 15.71
N GLY A 195 16.95 -6.32 16.20
CA GLY A 195 16.06 -6.99 17.15
C GLY A 195 14.68 -7.26 16.56
N LEU A 196 14.60 -7.57 15.27
CA LEU A 196 13.33 -7.81 14.59
C LEU A 196 12.70 -9.13 15.04
N SER A 197 11.41 -9.09 15.38
CA SER A 197 10.64 -10.22 15.88
C SER A 197 9.16 -10.07 15.58
N LEU A 198 8.42 -11.19 15.51
CA LEU A 198 6.97 -11.15 15.53
C LEU A 198 6.47 -11.09 16.97
N TYR A 199 5.37 -10.36 17.18
CA TYR A 199 4.76 -10.17 18.48
C TYR A 199 3.29 -10.59 18.44
N TYR A 200 2.88 -11.34 19.45
CA TYR A 200 1.47 -11.53 19.77
C TYR A 200 1.16 -10.88 21.12
N ALA A 201 0.07 -10.12 21.17
CA ALA A 201 -0.46 -9.61 22.43
C ALA A 201 -1.28 -10.72 23.09
N ASP A 202 -0.86 -11.17 24.28
CA ASP A 202 -1.67 -12.11 25.05
C ASP A 202 -2.91 -11.42 25.64
N TYR A 203 -4.04 -11.56 24.96
CA TYR A 203 -5.34 -11.04 25.37
C TYR A 203 -5.99 -11.85 26.51
N SER A 204 -5.35 -12.90 27.04
CA SER A 204 -5.85 -13.65 28.19
C SER A 204 -5.87 -12.82 29.49
N THR A 205 -5.18 -11.67 29.51
CA THR A 205 -5.10 -10.72 30.62
C THR A 205 -5.68 -9.35 30.28
N LYS A 206 -6.20 -8.62 31.27
CA LYS A 206 -6.69 -7.23 31.13
C LYS A 206 -5.95 -6.28 32.09
N PRO A 207 -5.17 -5.29 31.59
CA PRO A 207 -4.79 -5.09 30.19
C PRO A 207 -3.91 -6.24 29.66
N PRO A 208 -3.72 -6.41 28.34
CA PRO A 208 -2.81 -7.40 27.79
C PRO A 208 -1.40 -7.12 28.32
N THR A 209 -0.90 -7.94 29.24
CA THR A 209 0.37 -7.65 29.93
C THR A 209 1.59 -8.31 29.30
N GLN A 210 1.41 -9.26 28.37
CA GLN A 210 2.52 -10.08 27.87
C GLN A 210 2.67 -9.99 26.35
N ARG A 211 3.82 -9.47 25.91
CA ARG A 211 4.34 -9.60 24.54
C ARG A 211 4.94 -11.00 24.42
N ILE A 212 4.33 -11.86 23.61
CA ILE A 212 4.92 -13.17 23.29
C ILE A 212 5.71 -13.00 21.99
N THR A 213 7.03 -13.14 22.07
CA THR A 213 7.91 -13.17 20.90
C THR A 213 7.77 -14.52 20.21
N VAL A 214 7.23 -14.53 18.99
CA VAL A 214 7.23 -15.75 18.17
C VAL A 214 8.58 -15.84 17.46
N GLN A 215 9.41 -16.80 17.85
CA GLN A 215 10.65 -17.12 17.12
C GLN A 215 10.30 -17.84 15.81
N GLY A 216 10.05 -17.06 14.76
CA GLY A 216 9.81 -17.54 13.40
C GLY A 216 8.88 -16.57 12.67
N SER A 217 9.40 -15.78 11.73
CA SER A 217 8.59 -14.88 10.92
C SER A 217 7.84 -15.59 9.79
N GLU A 218 6.61 -15.20 9.55
CA GLU A 218 5.95 -15.46 8.27
C GLU A 218 6.46 -14.35 7.31
N GLY A 219 7.19 -14.75 6.26
CA GLY A 219 7.78 -13.88 5.23
C GLY A 219 8.86 -12.85 5.66
N PRO A 220 10.16 -13.03 5.34
CA PRO A 220 11.11 -11.93 5.22
C PRO A 220 10.49 -10.83 4.34
N PHE A 221 10.64 -9.57 4.75
CA PHE A 221 10.14 -8.42 3.99
C PHE A 221 8.62 -8.43 3.68
N ALA A 222 7.77 -8.76 4.66
CA ALA A 222 6.35 -8.43 4.60
C ALA A 222 6.13 -6.91 4.82
N PHE A 223 5.48 -6.16 3.93
CA PHE A 223 5.21 -4.72 4.10
C PHE A 223 4.04 -4.23 3.20
N PRO A 224 3.45 -3.05 3.50
CA PRO A 224 2.31 -2.58 2.71
C PRO A 224 2.68 -2.15 1.28
N ILE A 225 1.78 -2.28 0.30
CA ILE A 225 1.99 -1.92 -1.11
C ILE A 225 0.80 -1.13 -1.63
N ILE A 226 0.95 -0.12 -2.50
CA ILE A 226 -0.22 0.59 -3.02
C ILE A 226 -0.89 -0.19 -4.16
N GLU A 227 -2.23 -0.25 -4.15
CA GLU A 227 -3.04 -0.64 -5.31
C GLU A 227 -3.59 0.62 -6.02
N SER A 228 -3.24 0.85 -7.29
CA SER A 228 -3.73 1.99 -8.07
C SER A 228 -4.81 1.58 -9.06
N GLY A 229 -5.97 2.24 -9.02
CA GLY A 229 -7.11 2.01 -9.92
C GLY A 229 -7.29 3.02 -11.06
N VAL A 230 -6.34 3.93 -11.28
CA VAL A 230 -6.48 5.02 -12.26
C VAL A 230 -5.23 5.12 -13.15
N GLU A 231 -5.46 5.09 -14.47
CA GLU A 231 -4.46 5.33 -15.52
C GLU A 231 -4.49 6.83 -15.90
N ASP A 232 -3.37 7.41 -16.36
CA ASP A 232 -3.19 8.82 -16.81
C ASP A 232 -2.64 9.87 -15.81
N TYR A 233 -2.00 9.47 -14.71
CA TYR A 233 -1.34 10.41 -13.78
C TYR A 233 0.12 10.03 -13.46
N GLN A 234 0.87 9.65 -14.48
CA GLN A 234 2.25 9.16 -14.38
C GLN A 234 3.16 10.18 -13.66
N ALA A 235 3.03 11.47 -14.01
CA ALA A 235 3.83 12.52 -13.38
C ALA A 235 3.58 12.61 -11.86
N MET A 236 2.32 12.47 -11.41
CA MET A 236 2.00 12.47 -9.97
C MET A 236 2.58 11.26 -9.24
N LEU A 237 2.58 10.08 -9.87
CA LEU A 237 3.18 8.86 -9.31
C LEU A 237 4.71 8.91 -9.32
N MET A 238 5.30 9.67 -10.25
CA MET A 238 6.74 9.89 -10.34
C MET A 238 7.29 10.82 -9.26
N VAL A 239 6.46 11.68 -8.65
CA VAL A 239 6.86 12.48 -7.49
C VAL A 239 7.15 11.54 -6.32
N ASP A 240 8.39 11.55 -5.84
CA ASP A 240 8.80 10.73 -4.70
C ASP A 240 8.48 9.23 -4.90
N PHE A 241 8.64 8.73 -6.12
CA PHE A 241 8.24 7.36 -6.52
C PHE A 241 8.95 6.26 -5.72
N TYR A 242 10.11 6.57 -5.14
CA TYR A 242 10.90 5.68 -4.28
C TYR A 242 10.34 5.56 -2.84
N ASN A 243 9.39 6.42 -2.46
CA ASN A 243 8.60 6.32 -1.23
C ASN A 243 7.11 6.11 -1.56
N PRO A 244 6.71 4.90 -2.00
CA PRO A 244 5.34 4.65 -2.43
C PRO A 244 4.32 4.79 -1.28
N ILE A 245 4.68 4.52 -0.04
CA ILE A 245 3.72 4.49 1.07
C ILE A 245 3.77 5.82 1.83
N TYR A 246 2.63 6.49 1.97
CA TYR A 246 2.47 7.72 2.75
C TYR A 246 3.51 8.82 2.42
N SER A 247 3.78 9.02 1.13
CA SER A 247 4.65 10.11 0.68
C SER A 247 4.10 11.46 1.15
N ALA A 248 4.81 12.12 2.06
CA ALA A 248 4.47 13.45 2.52
C ALA A 248 4.51 14.46 1.35
N ARG A 249 5.41 14.23 0.39
CA ARG A 249 5.54 15.03 -0.83
C ARG A 249 4.28 14.94 -1.69
N ARG A 250 3.78 13.73 -1.98
CA ARG A 250 2.55 13.55 -2.76
C ARG A 250 1.30 14.01 -2.02
N GLU A 251 1.19 13.75 -0.72
CA GLU A 251 0.08 14.27 0.08
C GLU A 251 0.08 15.79 0.14
N GLY A 252 1.25 16.43 0.24
CA GLY A 252 1.38 17.88 0.19
C GLY A 252 0.75 18.50 -1.07
N LEU A 253 0.78 17.80 -2.21
CA LEU A 253 0.17 18.25 -3.46
C LEU A 253 -1.37 18.29 -3.39
N MET A 254 -2.01 17.56 -2.47
CA MET A 254 -3.47 17.58 -2.29
C MET A 254 -4.01 18.97 -1.92
N GLN A 255 -3.19 19.86 -1.36
CA GLN A 255 -3.63 21.22 -1.05
C GLN A 255 -3.97 22.03 -2.30
N TYR A 256 -3.39 21.69 -3.46
CA TYR A 256 -3.61 22.40 -4.72
C TYR A 256 -4.76 21.81 -5.55
N VAL A 257 -5.22 20.60 -5.21
CA VAL A 257 -6.32 19.93 -5.93
C VAL A 257 -7.61 20.72 -5.71
N PRO A 258 -8.30 21.15 -6.80
CA PRO A 258 -9.52 21.93 -6.65
C PRO A 258 -10.62 21.11 -5.97
N HIS A 259 -11.48 21.77 -5.19
CA HIS A 259 -12.60 21.12 -4.52
C HIS A 259 -13.67 20.67 -5.52
N ASP A 260 -13.88 21.46 -6.56
CA ASP A 260 -14.88 21.24 -7.60
C ASP A 260 -14.29 21.40 -8.99
N ALA A 261 -14.91 20.75 -9.97
CA ALA A 261 -14.56 20.90 -11.36
C ALA A 261 -15.79 21.06 -12.24
N THR A 262 -15.61 21.81 -13.32
CA THR A 262 -16.63 22.10 -14.31
C THR A 262 -16.29 21.38 -15.61
N LEU A 263 -17.29 20.80 -16.25
CA LEU A 263 -17.14 20.21 -17.58
C LEU A 263 -16.85 21.33 -18.59
N LYS A 264 -15.76 21.21 -19.34
CA LYS A 264 -15.37 22.17 -20.38
C LYS A 264 -16.42 22.20 -21.49
N ALA A 265 -16.36 23.24 -22.32
CA ALA A 265 -17.33 23.48 -23.41
C ALA A 265 -17.38 22.34 -24.45
N ASP A 266 -16.35 21.49 -24.54
CA ASP A 266 -16.32 20.31 -25.40
C ASP A 266 -17.22 19.16 -24.90
N GLY A 267 -17.71 19.25 -23.66
CA GLY A 267 -18.55 18.24 -23.03
C GLY A 267 -17.81 16.94 -22.68
N LYS A 268 -16.47 16.92 -22.71
CA LYS A 268 -15.66 15.70 -22.58
C LYS A 268 -14.71 15.74 -21.39
N ILE A 269 -14.10 16.90 -21.13
CA ILE A 269 -13.01 17.02 -20.16
C ILE A 269 -13.42 17.98 -19.06
N TYR A 270 -13.11 17.65 -17.80
CA TYR A 270 -13.25 18.58 -16.69
C TYR A 270 -12.02 19.49 -16.57
N ASP A 271 -12.20 20.71 -16.06
CA ASP A 271 -11.12 21.69 -15.85
C ASP A 271 -10.18 21.40 -14.67
N VAL A 272 -10.17 20.16 -14.16
CA VAL A 272 -9.36 19.71 -13.00
C VAL A 272 -7.88 20.07 -13.17
N LEU A 273 -7.27 19.68 -14.29
CA LEU A 273 -5.84 19.87 -14.52
C LEU A 273 -5.48 21.35 -14.66
N ASP A 274 -6.30 22.13 -15.36
CA ASP A 274 -6.08 23.58 -15.55
C ASP A 274 -6.08 24.31 -14.20
N GLN A 275 -7.08 24.02 -13.35
CA GLN A 275 -7.18 24.59 -12.01
C GLN A 275 -6.02 24.13 -11.12
N PHE A 276 -5.68 22.84 -11.17
CA PHE A 276 -4.57 22.28 -10.39
C PHE A 276 -3.22 22.91 -10.75
N LEU A 277 -2.91 23.03 -12.05
CA LEU A 277 -1.70 23.70 -12.53
C LEU A 277 -1.66 25.18 -12.15
N THR A 278 -2.81 25.88 -12.22
CA THR A 278 -2.91 27.27 -11.78
C THR A 278 -2.56 27.40 -10.30
N ASN A 279 -3.12 26.52 -9.46
CA ASN A 279 -2.85 26.50 -8.02
C ASN A 279 -1.38 26.16 -7.71
N LEU A 280 -0.78 25.21 -8.44
CA LEU A 280 0.63 24.86 -8.31
C LEU A 280 1.55 26.03 -8.67
N HIS A 281 1.36 26.66 -9.84
CA HIS A 281 2.18 27.81 -10.25
C HIS A 281 2.03 29.02 -9.33
N ALA A 282 0.89 29.18 -8.66
CA ALA A 282 0.68 30.23 -7.67
C ALA A 282 1.44 29.98 -6.36
N SER A 283 1.84 28.73 -6.07
CA SER A 283 2.61 28.40 -4.87
C SER A 283 4.03 28.96 -4.95
N PRO A 284 4.54 29.61 -3.90
CA PRO A 284 5.96 29.97 -3.82
C PRO A 284 6.88 28.76 -3.93
N ALA A 285 6.45 27.61 -3.40
CA ALA A 285 7.23 26.36 -3.42
C ALA A 285 7.48 25.87 -4.86
N SER A 286 6.64 26.24 -5.83
CA SER A 286 6.84 25.85 -7.25
C SER A 286 8.15 26.34 -7.88
N LYS A 287 8.90 27.21 -7.20
CA LYS A 287 10.22 27.71 -7.63
C LYS A 287 11.37 27.09 -6.86
N GLU A 288 11.09 26.30 -5.83
CA GLU A 288 12.09 25.68 -4.96
C GLU A 288 12.44 24.28 -5.51
N PRO A 289 13.68 24.03 -5.98
CA PRO A 289 14.05 22.78 -6.66
C PRO A 289 13.82 21.51 -5.85
N GLU A 290 13.82 21.61 -4.53
CA GLU A 290 13.62 20.47 -3.62
C GLU A 290 12.15 20.24 -3.26
N SER A 291 11.20 21.09 -3.71
CA SER A 291 9.78 20.96 -3.40
C SER A 291 9.10 19.86 -4.24
N ALA A 292 7.92 19.42 -3.79
CA ALA A 292 7.10 18.48 -4.57
C ALA A 292 6.43 19.17 -5.76
N GLU A 293 6.11 20.46 -5.60
CA GLU A 293 5.49 21.31 -6.60
C GLU A 293 6.41 21.51 -7.80
N PHE A 294 7.68 21.87 -7.54
CA PHE A 294 8.69 22.02 -8.59
C PHE A 294 8.92 20.69 -9.32
N GLU A 295 9.11 19.59 -8.57
CA GLU A 295 9.30 18.25 -9.17
C GLU A 295 8.12 17.87 -10.07
N LEU A 296 6.87 18.05 -9.61
CA LEU A 296 5.69 17.73 -10.40
C LEU A 296 5.60 18.58 -11.67
N LEU A 297 5.90 19.88 -11.59
CA LEU A 297 5.86 20.76 -12.75
C LEU A 297 6.91 20.39 -13.80
N GLU A 298 8.11 20.01 -13.37
CA GLU A 298 9.15 19.49 -14.28
C GLU A 298 8.70 18.18 -14.95
N LEU A 299 8.09 17.27 -14.19
CA LEU A 299 7.56 16.00 -14.72
C LEU A 299 6.40 16.22 -15.71
N LEU A 300 5.52 17.20 -15.45
CA LEU A 300 4.44 17.56 -16.35
C LEU A 300 4.92 18.33 -17.60
N ALA A 301 6.10 18.94 -17.53
CA ALA A 301 6.73 19.59 -18.68
C ALA A 301 7.41 18.58 -19.62
N THR A 302 7.60 17.33 -19.20
CA THR A 302 8.12 16.26 -20.06
C THR A 302 7.17 16.01 -21.24
N PRO A 303 7.64 16.07 -22.50
CA PRO A 303 6.78 15.86 -23.66
C PRO A 303 6.10 14.48 -23.69
N ASP A 304 4.84 14.43 -24.14
CA ASP A 304 4.09 13.17 -24.30
C ASP A 304 4.81 12.11 -25.13
N ALA A 305 5.63 12.54 -26.10
CA ALA A 305 6.39 11.62 -26.95
C ALA A 305 7.60 10.98 -26.25
N SER A 306 8.05 11.53 -25.11
CA SER A 306 9.27 11.08 -24.41
C SER A 306 9.05 10.67 -22.95
N TYR A 307 7.92 11.01 -22.32
CA TYR A 307 7.69 10.73 -20.90
C TYR A 307 7.92 9.26 -20.54
N ALA A 308 7.40 8.31 -21.34
CA ALA A 308 7.53 6.89 -21.04
C ALA A 308 9.00 6.45 -21.00
N LYS A 309 9.81 6.94 -21.95
CA LYS A 309 11.24 6.65 -22.02
C LYS A 309 12.00 7.30 -20.86
N GLU A 310 11.72 8.56 -20.57
CA GLU A 310 12.42 9.33 -19.53
C GLU A 310 12.09 8.81 -18.12
N PHE A 311 10.82 8.55 -17.84
CA PHE A 311 10.38 8.02 -16.54
C PHE A 311 10.89 6.60 -16.34
N THR A 312 10.83 5.74 -17.37
CA THR A 312 11.42 4.39 -17.32
C THR A 312 12.92 4.47 -17.03
N ALA A 313 13.65 5.37 -17.70
CA ALA A 313 15.07 5.55 -17.47
C ALA A 313 15.37 6.02 -16.04
N ARG A 314 14.57 6.94 -15.48
CA ARG A 314 14.69 7.41 -14.09
C ARG A 314 14.48 6.26 -13.09
N VAL A 315 13.38 5.51 -13.24
CA VAL A 315 13.07 4.36 -12.38
C VAL A 315 14.18 3.30 -12.47
N ASN A 316 14.60 2.91 -13.68
CA ASN A 316 15.62 1.88 -13.86
C ASN A 316 16.99 2.34 -13.34
N THR A 317 17.31 3.63 -13.44
CA THR A 317 18.52 4.21 -12.84
C THR A 317 18.49 4.10 -11.32
N TYR A 318 17.35 4.41 -10.69
CA TYR A 318 17.18 4.23 -9.25
C TYR A 318 17.30 2.75 -8.83
N LEU A 319 16.60 1.84 -9.51
CA LEU A 319 16.62 0.41 -9.18
C LEU A 319 18.01 -0.21 -9.36
N LYS A 320 18.79 0.27 -10.34
CA LYS A 320 20.19 -0.13 -10.49
C LYS A 320 21.03 0.26 -9.27
N LYS A 321 20.83 1.45 -8.70
CA LYS A 321 21.54 1.87 -7.48
C LYS A 321 21.15 1.01 -6.28
N VAL A 322 19.86 0.67 -6.15
CA VAL A 322 19.37 -0.27 -5.12
C VAL A 322 20.06 -1.64 -5.29
N GLU A 323 20.14 -2.15 -6.52
CA GLU A 323 20.83 -3.40 -6.85
C GLU A 323 22.33 -3.35 -6.53
N GLU A 324 23.01 -2.28 -6.90
CA GLU A 324 24.44 -2.06 -6.61
C GLU A 324 24.71 -2.08 -5.09
N ARG A 325 23.82 -1.50 -4.28
CA ARG A 325 23.92 -1.56 -2.81
C ARG A 325 23.73 -2.98 -2.27
N MET A 326 22.77 -3.74 -2.79
CA MET A 326 22.52 -5.13 -2.36
C MET A 326 23.60 -6.11 -2.83
N ASN A 327 24.38 -5.76 -3.85
CA ASN A 327 25.46 -6.57 -4.41
C ASN A 327 26.87 -6.05 -4.05
N SER A 328 26.96 -5.10 -3.13
CA SER A 328 28.23 -4.52 -2.67
C SER A 328 29.07 -5.48 -1.82
N GLU A 329 30.28 -5.05 -1.44
CA GLU A 329 31.13 -5.78 -0.50
C GLU A 329 30.38 -6.11 0.80
N VAL A 330 30.69 -7.26 1.42
CA VAL A 330 29.90 -7.84 2.52
C VAL A 330 29.56 -6.84 3.64
N ALA A 331 30.51 -6.02 4.07
CA ALA A 331 30.28 -5.03 5.14
C ALA A 331 29.27 -3.94 4.72
N ILE A 332 29.36 -3.45 3.48
CA ILE A 332 28.45 -2.43 2.93
C ILE A 332 27.08 -3.05 2.69
N LYS A 333 27.04 -4.29 2.20
CA LYS A 333 25.81 -5.06 1.99
C LYS A 333 25.03 -5.26 3.29
N ILE A 334 25.72 -5.55 4.40
CA ILE A 334 25.07 -5.65 5.72
C ILE A 334 24.41 -4.32 6.11
N SER A 335 25.13 -3.20 6.03
CA SER A 335 24.58 -1.87 6.33
C SER A 335 23.36 -1.55 5.45
N ALA A 336 23.45 -1.83 4.14
CA ALA A 336 22.35 -1.59 3.21
C ALA A 336 21.12 -2.44 3.54
N VAL A 337 21.30 -3.71 3.90
CA VAL A 337 20.18 -4.58 4.30
C VAL A 337 19.57 -4.11 5.63
N GLU A 338 20.38 -3.74 6.62
CA GLU A 338 19.89 -3.16 7.88
C GLU A 338 19.05 -1.89 7.63
N GLU A 339 19.53 -0.99 6.80
CA GLU A 339 18.82 0.23 6.39
C GLU A 339 17.45 -0.07 5.75
N TYR A 340 17.39 -1.00 4.79
CA TYR A 340 16.14 -1.40 4.14
C TYR A 340 15.18 -2.12 5.08
N MET A 341 15.71 -2.90 6.03
CA MET A 341 14.91 -3.54 7.07
C MET A 341 14.33 -2.53 8.08
N ALA A 342 15.10 -1.50 8.43
CA ALA A 342 14.62 -0.39 9.26
C ALA A 342 13.54 0.43 8.54
N LEU A 343 13.70 0.68 7.24
CA LEU A 343 12.67 1.27 6.38
C LEU A 343 11.39 0.42 6.36
N ALA A 344 11.52 -0.89 6.18
CA ALA A 344 10.38 -1.81 6.19
C ALA A 344 9.65 -1.78 7.55
N ASP A 345 10.39 -1.77 8.67
CA ASP A 345 9.81 -1.61 10.00
C ASP A 345 9.05 -0.28 10.17
N GLY A 346 9.66 0.84 9.74
CA GLY A 346 9.01 2.16 9.77
C GLY A 346 7.67 2.17 9.01
N ARG A 347 7.64 1.58 7.81
CA ARG A 347 6.42 1.43 6.99
C ARG A 347 5.36 0.57 7.65
N ARG A 348 5.74 -0.54 8.30
CA ARG A 348 4.82 -1.37 9.08
C ARG A 348 4.25 -0.61 10.28
N ARG A 349 5.05 0.20 10.96
CA ARG A 349 4.59 1.05 12.08
C ARG A 349 3.61 2.12 11.61
N LEU A 350 3.87 2.75 10.47
CA LEU A 350 2.95 3.70 9.85
C LEU A 350 1.60 3.04 9.51
N TYR A 351 1.63 1.82 8.98
CA TYR A 351 0.43 1.06 8.61
C TYR A 351 -0.37 0.54 9.82
N ARG A 352 0.31 0.13 10.90
CA ARG A 352 -0.32 -0.46 12.09
C ARG A 352 -1.08 0.51 12.99
N GLY A 353 -0.96 1.82 12.85
CA GLY A 353 -1.63 2.80 13.73
C GLY A 353 -1.45 2.53 15.25
N ARG A 354 -2.37 3.03 16.10
CA ARG A 354 -2.19 3.11 17.57
C ARG A 354 -2.04 1.71 18.23
N GLU A 355 -1.18 1.59 19.25
CA GLU A 355 -1.12 0.40 20.14
C GLU A 355 -2.05 0.54 21.36
N ASN A 356 -2.42 1.79 21.71
CA ASN A 356 -2.98 2.13 23.03
C ASN A 356 -4.46 2.56 23.03
N GLU A 357 -5.12 2.53 21.88
CA GLU A 357 -6.56 2.71 21.84
C GLU A 357 -7.23 1.38 21.59
N LYS A 358 -8.21 1.07 22.43
CA LYS A 358 -9.15 -0.05 22.24
C LYS A 358 -9.87 -0.03 20.88
N GLU A 359 -9.66 0.99 20.05
CA GLU A 359 -10.42 1.29 18.83
C GLU A 359 -9.57 1.75 17.63
N SER A 360 -8.23 1.68 17.66
CA SER A 360 -7.42 2.03 16.48
C SER A 360 -6.14 1.20 16.50
N SER A 361 -5.73 0.46 15.47
CA SER A 361 -6.09 0.54 14.05
C SER A 361 -6.84 -0.71 13.56
N GLY A 362 -7.45 -0.58 12.39
CA GLY A 362 -8.44 -1.50 11.84
C GLY A 362 -8.09 -2.94 11.59
N LEU A 363 -6.86 -3.36 11.83
CA LEU A 363 -6.39 -4.67 11.40
C LEU A 363 -5.51 -5.33 12.49
N ASN A 364 -6.08 -5.47 13.69
CA ASN A 364 -5.56 -6.38 14.72
C ASN A 364 -5.33 -7.82 14.20
N GLU A 365 -5.88 -8.16 13.03
CA GLU A 365 -5.68 -9.41 12.28
C GLU A 365 -4.29 -9.57 11.62
N PHE A 366 -3.43 -8.55 11.60
CA PHE A 366 -2.10 -8.58 10.96
C PHE A 366 -0.90 -8.55 11.93
N LEU A 367 -1.14 -8.63 13.24
CA LEU A 367 -0.04 -8.62 14.22
C LEU A 367 0.94 -9.78 14.04
N LEU A 368 0.45 -10.93 13.54
CA LEU A 368 1.26 -12.12 13.28
C LEU A 368 1.96 -12.13 11.91
N THR A 369 1.67 -11.19 11.02
CA THR A 369 2.23 -11.16 9.66
C THR A 369 3.32 -10.10 9.46
N LEU A 370 3.46 -9.15 10.39
CA LEU A 370 4.36 -8.00 10.24
C LEU A 370 5.42 -7.95 11.36
N PRO A 371 6.70 -8.30 11.10
CA PRO A 371 7.78 -8.20 12.08
C PRO A 371 7.97 -6.77 12.62
N MET A 372 8.35 -6.64 13.89
CA MET A 372 8.70 -5.37 14.54
C MET A 372 10.08 -5.43 15.17
N ALA A 373 10.76 -4.29 15.22
CA ALA A 373 11.94 -4.16 16.06
C ALA A 373 11.55 -4.18 17.56
N ASP A 374 12.42 -4.78 18.38
CA ASP A 374 12.33 -4.74 19.85
C ASP A 374 12.55 -3.34 20.44
N LYS A 375 13.28 -2.50 19.70
CA LYS A 375 13.54 -1.09 19.97
C LYS A 375 12.82 -0.21 18.96
N THR A 376 12.43 0.99 19.39
CA THR A 376 11.92 2.02 18.48
C THR A 376 13.04 2.46 17.53
N LEU A 377 12.94 2.04 16.27
CA LEU A 377 13.83 2.54 15.21
C LEU A 377 13.38 3.95 14.77
N PRO A 378 14.30 4.81 14.29
CA PRO A 378 13.92 6.05 13.63
C PRO A 378 12.98 5.77 12.44
N LEU A 379 12.04 6.67 12.16
CA LEU A 379 11.32 6.64 10.90
C LEU A 379 12.27 7.07 9.79
N THR A 380 12.36 6.27 8.74
CA THR A 380 13.29 6.48 7.63
C THR A 380 12.57 6.49 6.29
N ARG A 381 13.19 7.11 5.29
CA ARG A 381 12.71 7.17 3.91
C ARG A 381 13.80 6.79 2.93
N MET A 382 13.38 6.28 1.77
CA MET A 382 14.29 6.08 0.64
C MET A 382 14.70 7.42 0.04
N MET A 383 15.88 7.42 -0.59
CA MET A 383 16.41 8.46 -1.45
C MET A 383 16.53 7.94 -2.88
N GLU A 384 16.54 8.84 -3.87
CA GLU A 384 16.68 8.48 -5.29
C GLU A 384 18.06 7.88 -5.66
N ASP A 385 19.03 7.98 -4.76
CA ASP A 385 20.33 7.29 -4.89
C ASP A 385 20.32 5.87 -4.32
N GLY A 386 19.16 5.37 -3.85
CA GLY A 386 19.01 4.05 -3.25
C GLY A 386 19.43 4.00 -1.78
N THR A 387 19.87 5.11 -1.17
CA THR A 387 20.17 5.16 0.27
C THR A 387 18.90 5.36 1.10
N VAL A 388 19.01 5.09 2.40
CA VAL A 388 17.95 5.37 3.38
C VAL A 388 18.42 6.48 4.32
N THR A 389 17.56 7.45 4.57
CA THR A 389 17.83 8.53 5.54
C THR A 389 16.74 8.62 6.60
N VAL A 390 17.07 9.20 7.75
CA VAL A 390 16.09 9.50 8.79
C VAL A 390 15.20 10.65 8.31
N MET A 391 13.89 10.49 8.50
CA MET A 391 12.91 11.52 8.18
C MET A 391 13.15 12.79 9.01
N SER A 392 12.88 13.97 8.44
CA SER A 392 12.96 15.23 9.18
C SER A 392 11.89 15.30 10.29
N PRO A 393 12.05 16.19 11.29
CA PRO A 393 11.01 16.40 12.31
C PRO A 393 9.63 16.73 11.72
N GLU A 394 9.58 17.49 10.63
CA GLU A 394 8.34 17.86 9.93
C GLU A 394 7.70 16.64 9.25
N GLU A 395 8.51 15.80 8.60
CA GLU A 395 8.07 14.54 8.00
C GLU A 395 7.55 13.57 9.08
N ILE A 396 8.25 13.49 10.21
CA ILE A 396 7.84 12.69 11.36
C ILE A 396 6.53 13.22 11.95
N GLU A 397 6.38 14.53 12.17
CA GLU A 397 5.13 15.12 12.65
C GLU A 397 3.97 14.88 11.67
N PHE A 398 4.25 14.96 10.37
CA PHE A 398 3.29 14.61 9.33
C PHE A 398 2.86 13.14 9.44
N SER A 399 3.80 12.20 9.52
CA SER A 399 3.52 10.78 9.76
C SER A 399 2.80 10.53 11.09
N ALA A 400 3.11 11.31 12.13
CA ALA A 400 2.47 11.28 13.44
C ALA A 400 0.97 11.60 13.39
N ARG A 401 0.55 12.47 12.48
CA ARG A 401 -0.87 12.79 12.32
C ARG A 401 -1.67 11.56 11.88
N ARG A 402 -1.02 10.64 11.17
CA ARG A 402 -1.60 9.33 10.79
C ARG A 402 -1.45 8.27 11.90
N ILE A 403 -0.35 8.27 12.66
CA ILE A 403 -0.10 7.28 13.74
C ILE A 403 -0.78 7.66 15.08
N GLY A 404 -1.06 8.95 15.32
CA GLY A 404 -1.38 9.50 16.64
C GLY A 404 -0.11 9.78 17.47
N LYS A 405 -0.08 10.91 18.20
CA LYS A 405 1.11 11.44 18.91
C LYS A 405 1.72 10.51 20.00
N GLY A 406 1.07 9.41 20.35
CA GLY A 406 1.46 8.55 21.48
C GLY A 406 2.58 7.54 21.22
N ASN A 407 2.93 7.26 19.95
CA ASN A 407 3.78 6.13 19.57
C ASN A 407 5.10 6.52 18.86
N MET A 408 5.51 7.79 18.91
CA MET A 408 6.73 8.27 18.25
C MET A 408 7.92 8.52 19.19
N LEU A 409 7.79 8.17 20.47
CA LEU A 409 8.85 8.32 21.48
C LEU A 409 9.33 6.95 21.97
#